data_AF-A0A818DLE6-F1
#
_entry.id   AF-A0A818DLE6-F1
#
_cell.length_a   1.000
_cell.length_b   1.000
_cell.length_c   1.000
_cell.angle_alpha   90.00
_cell.angle_beta   90.00
_cell.angle_gamma   90.00
#
_symmetry.space_group_name_H-M   'P 1'
#
loop_
_entity.id
_entity.type
_entity.pdbx_description
1 polymer ?
#
loop_
_entity_poly.entity_id
_entity_poly.type
_entity_poly.pdbx_seq_one_letter_code
_entity_poly.pdbx_strand_id
1 'polypeptide(L)'
;DMVPKTTVLHFQSHEKRHSAYKVAADVYNVFRKLDIEQNVTSVTCDGANNMQKAFDMSNEVDRFWCVAHRLHLTICNGLALWKKFKNNENESSRNGVDLEEPIDVRTLINEDDLKDLEDDEIEDESNKGNILLAAV
;
A
#
# COMPACT_ATOMS: atom_id res chain seq x y z
N ASP A 1 -24.03 -3.80 -19.28
CA ASP A 1 -23.15 -3.04 -18.39
C ASP A 1 -23.38 -3.43 -16.95
N MET A 2 -22.34 -3.89 -16.27
CA MET A 2 -22.39 -4.17 -14.84
C MET A 2 -22.00 -2.89 -14.10
N VAL A 3 -22.94 -2.31 -13.35
CA VAL A 3 -22.66 -1.14 -12.49
C VAL A 3 -22.11 -1.66 -11.16
N PRO A 4 -20.91 -1.25 -10.74
CA PRO A 4 -20.37 -1.63 -9.43
C PRO A 4 -21.30 -1.18 -8.31
N LYS A 5 -21.58 -2.08 -7.37
CA LYS A 5 -22.32 -1.77 -6.14
C LYS A 5 -21.35 -1.74 -4.97
N THR A 6 -21.45 -0.68 -4.17
CA THR A 6 -20.62 -0.50 -2.97
C THR A 6 -21.50 -0.42 -1.75
N THR A 7 -21.16 -1.20 -0.71
CA THR A 7 -21.85 -1.22 0.57
C THR A 7 -20.82 -1.24 1.69
N VAL A 8 -21.03 -0.43 2.73
CA VAL A 8 -20.24 -0.50 3.96
C VAL A 8 -20.76 -1.67 4.80
N LEU A 9 -19.91 -2.68 5.01
CA LEU A 9 -20.29 -3.88 5.74
C LEU A 9 -20.04 -3.78 7.25
N HIS A 10 -18.93 -3.15 7.64
CA HIS A 10 -18.53 -3.07 9.03
C HIS A 10 -17.61 -1.86 9.27
N PHE A 11 -17.62 -1.35 10.49
CA PHE A 11 -16.68 -0.34 10.96
C PHE A 11 -16.28 -0.65 12.39
N GLN A 12 -14.97 -0.76 12.63
CA GLN A 12 -14.40 -1.01 13.94
C GLN A 12 -13.24 -0.05 14.18
N SER A 13 -13.30 0.64 15.32
CA SER A 13 -12.19 1.48 15.77
C SER A 13 -11.24 0.69 16.65
N HIS A 14 -9.97 1.05 16.56
CA HIS A 14 -8.86 0.40 17.23
C HIS A 14 -8.09 1.47 18.02
N GLU A 15 -8.26 1.50 19.34
CA GLU A 15 -7.65 2.53 20.20
C GLU A 15 -6.15 2.32 20.45
N LYS A 16 -5.63 1.12 20.18
CA LYS A 16 -4.25 0.73 20.49
C LYS A 16 -3.58 0.14 19.26
N ARG A 17 -2.27 -0.06 19.33
CA ARG A 17 -1.55 -0.82 18.31
C ARG A 17 -2.04 -2.28 18.31
N HIS A 18 -2.18 -2.85 17.12
CA HIS A 18 -2.61 -4.23 16.92
C HIS A 18 -1.57 -4.99 16.10
N SER A 19 -1.42 -6.28 16.40
CA SER A 19 -0.61 -7.20 15.63
C SER A 19 -1.34 -7.66 14.37
N ALA A 20 -0.59 -8.13 13.37
CA ALA A 20 -1.15 -8.72 12.15
C ALA A 20 -2.18 -9.82 12.45
N TYR A 21 -1.86 -10.75 13.37
CA TYR A 21 -2.78 -11.82 13.79
C TYR A 21 -4.12 -11.30 14.32
N LYS A 22 -4.07 -10.21 15.09
CA LYS A 22 -5.29 -9.62 15.63
C LYS A 22 -6.14 -8.98 14.54
N VAL A 23 -5.50 -8.24 13.63
CA VAL A 23 -6.18 -7.65 12.46
C VAL A 23 -6.83 -8.75 11.62
N ALA A 24 -6.08 -9.79 11.27
CA ALA A 24 -6.59 -10.94 10.51
C ALA A 24 -7.81 -11.55 11.22
N ALA A 25 -7.66 -11.91 12.50
CA ALA A 25 -8.74 -12.51 13.26
C ALA A 25 -10.00 -11.64 13.29
N ASP A 26 -9.87 -10.32 13.50
CA ASP A 26 -11.00 -9.40 13.54
C ASP A 26 -11.69 -9.31 12.17
N VAL A 27 -10.95 -9.24 11.07
CA VAL A 27 -11.49 -9.22 9.70
C VAL A 27 -12.21 -10.53 9.35
N TYR A 28 -11.57 -11.69 9.54
CA TYR A 28 -12.21 -12.99 9.25
C TYR A 28 -13.40 -13.27 10.16
N ASN A 29 -13.41 -12.76 11.40
CA ASN A 29 -14.59 -12.82 12.25
C ASN A 29 -15.76 -12.04 11.65
N VAL A 30 -15.51 -10.89 11.02
CA VAL A 30 -16.54 -10.12 10.31
C VAL A 30 -17.02 -10.89 9.08
N PHE A 31 -16.11 -11.44 8.28
CA PHE A 31 -16.46 -12.22 7.08
C PHE A 31 -17.34 -13.43 7.42
N ARG A 32 -17.01 -14.17 8.48
CA ARG A 32 -17.81 -15.29 8.97
C ARG A 32 -19.17 -14.87 9.50
N LYS A 33 -19.24 -13.76 10.25
CA LYS A 33 -20.53 -13.24 10.75
C LYS A 33 -21.47 -12.81 9.63
N LEU A 34 -20.92 -12.38 8.51
CA LEU A 34 -21.68 -11.96 7.33
C LEU A 34 -21.90 -13.09 6.32
N ASP A 35 -21.35 -14.28 6.57
CA ASP A 35 -21.38 -15.44 5.66
C ASP A 35 -20.81 -15.11 4.26
N ILE A 36 -19.75 -14.30 4.22
CA ILE A 36 -19.09 -13.88 2.98
C ILE A 36 -17.66 -14.39 2.84
N GLU A 37 -17.10 -15.06 3.85
CA GLU A 37 -15.69 -15.49 3.87
C GLU A 37 -15.29 -16.23 2.58
N GLN A 38 -16.11 -17.16 2.12
CA GLN A 38 -15.89 -17.96 0.91
C GLN A 38 -16.09 -17.17 -0.40
N ASN A 39 -16.62 -15.95 -0.32
CA ASN A 39 -16.92 -15.09 -1.47
C ASN A 39 -15.94 -13.92 -1.61
N VAL A 40 -15.02 -13.72 -0.64
CA VAL A 40 -13.99 -12.69 -0.71
C VAL A 40 -12.84 -13.22 -1.57
N THR A 41 -12.71 -12.71 -2.79
CA THR A 41 -11.60 -13.07 -3.68
C THR A 41 -10.40 -12.16 -3.51
N SER A 42 -10.64 -10.90 -3.14
CA SER A 42 -9.60 -9.90 -3.04
C SER A 42 -9.89 -8.86 -1.98
N VAL A 43 -8.82 -8.32 -1.40
CA VAL A 43 -8.84 -7.24 -0.43
C VAL A 43 -7.89 -6.14 -0.87
N THR A 44 -8.34 -4.89 -0.77
CA THR A 44 -7.46 -3.73 -0.90
C THR A 44 -7.19 -3.12 0.47
N CYS A 45 -5.92 -2.96 0.84
CA CYS A 45 -5.49 -2.33 2.09
C CYS A 45 -4.31 -1.38 1.88
N ASP A 46 -3.95 -0.61 2.91
CA ASP A 46 -2.73 0.20 2.88
C ASP A 46 -1.45 -0.67 2.90
N GLY A 47 -0.30 0.00 2.84
CA GLY A 47 1.01 -0.66 2.84
C GLY A 47 1.56 -0.96 4.23
N ALA A 48 0.73 -0.89 5.28
CA ALA A 48 1.22 -1.11 6.63
C ALA A 48 1.62 -2.59 6.81
N ASN A 49 2.81 -2.81 7.37
CA ASN A 49 3.39 -4.15 7.56
C ASN A 49 2.44 -5.14 8.27
N ASN A 50 1.64 -4.66 9.24
CA ASN A 50 0.68 -5.51 9.93
C ASN A 50 -0.55 -5.84 9.10
N MET A 51 -0.98 -4.95 8.20
CA MET A 51 -2.08 -5.21 7.27
C MET A 51 -1.64 -6.22 6.22
N GLN A 52 -0.45 -6.03 5.63
CA GLN A 52 0.15 -6.97 4.69
C GLN A 52 0.23 -8.38 5.30
N LYS A 53 0.91 -8.51 6.45
CA LYS A 53 1.02 -9.80 7.15
C LYS A 53 -0.31 -10.42 7.55
N ALA A 54 -1.36 -9.62 7.79
CA ALA A 54 -2.66 -10.17 8.16
C ALA A 54 -3.29 -10.97 7.01
N PHE A 55 -3.07 -10.53 5.77
CA PHE A 55 -3.62 -11.18 4.58
C PHE A 55 -2.65 -12.19 3.96
N ASP A 56 -1.34 -11.99 4.10
CA ASP A 56 -0.33 -12.98 3.65
C ASP A 56 -0.43 -14.32 4.41
N MET A 57 -1.05 -14.34 5.59
CA MET A 57 -1.31 -15.57 6.35
C MET A 57 -2.41 -16.44 5.73
N SER A 58 -3.21 -15.89 4.82
CA SER A 58 -4.28 -16.58 4.11
C SER A 58 -3.88 -16.70 2.64
N ASN A 59 -3.69 -17.92 2.15
CA ASN A 59 -3.42 -18.16 0.73
C ASN A 59 -4.70 -18.10 -0.14
N GLU A 60 -5.83 -17.67 0.42
CA GLU A 60 -7.14 -17.75 -0.24
C GLU A 60 -7.65 -16.40 -0.78
N VAL A 61 -6.99 -15.29 -0.44
CA VAL A 61 -7.45 -13.93 -0.75
C VAL A 61 -6.32 -13.10 -1.35
N ASP A 62 -6.55 -12.58 -2.56
CA ASP A 62 -5.58 -11.71 -3.22
C ASP A 62 -5.51 -10.35 -2.53
N ARG A 63 -4.30 -9.89 -2.24
CA ARG A 63 -4.07 -8.59 -1.61
C ARG A 63 -3.61 -7.57 -2.65
N PHE A 64 -4.35 -6.48 -2.76
CA PHE A 64 -3.97 -5.32 -3.57
C PHE A 64 -3.60 -4.13 -2.70
N TRP A 65 -2.60 -3.37 -3.14
CA TRP A 65 -2.21 -2.14 -2.46
C TRP A 65 -3.14 -0.99 -2.82
N CYS A 66 -3.62 -0.27 -1.82
CA CYS A 66 -4.46 0.90 -1.98
C CYS A 66 -3.78 1.99 -2.83
N VAL A 67 -4.33 2.25 -4.02
CA VAL A 67 -3.84 3.26 -4.97
C VAL A 67 -3.82 4.65 -4.34
N ALA A 68 -4.83 5.00 -3.54
CA ALA A 68 -4.88 6.30 -2.87
C ALA A 68 -3.73 6.47 -1.86
N HIS A 69 -3.41 5.41 -1.11
CA HIS A 69 -2.29 5.43 -0.18
C HIS A 69 -0.95 5.52 -0.92
N ARG A 70 -0.78 4.76 -2.01
CA ARG A 70 0.41 4.83 -2.86
C ARG A 70 0.63 6.22 -3.43
N LEU A 71 -0.44 6.84 -3.98
CA LEU A 71 -0.38 8.20 -4.50
C LEU A 71 -0.02 9.22 -3.41
N HIS A 72 -0.60 9.08 -2.22
CA HIS A 72 -0.26 9.92 -1.07
C HIS A 72 1.23 9.84 -0.74
N LEU A 73 1.79 8.63 -0.62
CA LEU A 73 3.22 8.42 -0.36
C LEU A 73 4.09 9.03 -1.47
N THR A 74 3.75 8.83 -2.74
CA THR A 74 4.48 9.42 -3.87
C THR A 74 4.55 10.94 -3.76
N ILE A 75 3.42 11.61 -3.48
CA ILE A 75 3.36 13.06 -3.34
C ILE A 75 4.19 13.52 -2.13
N CYS A 76 3.99 12.89 -0.96
CA CYS A 76 4.71 13.25 0.26
C CYS A 76 6.23 13.08 0.11
N ASN A 77 6.67 11.98 -0.50
CA ASN A 77 8.09 11.70 -0.74
C ASN A 77 8.68 12.70 -1.74
N GLY A 78 7.96 12.99 -2.84
CA GLY A 78 8.38 14.00 -3.82
C GLY A 78 8.54 15.40 -3.20
N LEU A 79 7.60 15.81 -2.36
CA LEU A 79 7.68 17.09 -1.64
C LEU A 79 8.82 17.11 -0.61
N ALA A 80 9.09 15.99 0.07
CA ALA A 80 10.21 15.88 1.00
C ALA A 80 11.56 16.00 0.28
N LEU A 81 11.70 15.38 -0.90
CA LEU A 81 12.88 15.53 -1.75
C LEU A 81 13.04 16.97 -2.23
N TRP A 82 11.97 17.58 -2.74
CA TRP A 82 12.01 18.99 -3.18
C TRP A 82 12.47 19.94 -2.07
N LYS A 83 11.99 19.73 -0.84
CA LYS A 83 12.43 20.49 0.33
C LYS A 83 13.93 20.31 0.62
N LYS A 84 14.46 19.09 0.48
CA LYS A 84 15.91 18.81 0.65
C LYS A 84 16.73 19.52 -0.42
N PHE A 85 16.32 19.46 -1.69
CA PHE A 85 17.00 20.17 -2.79
C PHE A 85 17.04 21.68 -2.56
N LYS A 86 15.91 22.29 -2.20
CA LYS A 86 15.84 23.73 -1.93
C LYS A 86 16.72 24.16 -0.75
N ASN A 87 16.86 23.33 0.28
CA ASN A 87 17.74 23.62 1.40
C ASN A 87 19.22 23.55 0.98
N ASN A 88 19.59 22.54 0.17
CA ASN A 88 20.95 22.39 -0.33
C ASN A 88 21.36 23.54 -1.27
N GLU A 89 20.49 24.02 -2.17
CA GLU A 89 20.79 25.18 -3.04
C GLU A 89 21.06 26.47 -2.23
N ASN A 90 20.32 26.67 -1.13
CA ASN A 90 20.53 27.81 -0.25
C ASN A 90 21.82 27.70 0.59
N GLU A 91 22.29 26.48 0.88
CA GLU A 91 23.55 26.24 1.58
C GLU A 91 24.75 26.32 0.63
N SER A 92 24.65 25.79 -0.59
CA SER A 92 25.68 25.91 -1.63
C SER A 92 25.88 27.35 -2.10
N SER A 93 24.82 28.19 -2.09
CA SER A 93 24.95 29.62 -2.38
C SER A 93 25.69 30.41 -1.29
N ARG A 94 25.92 29.82 -0.10
CA ARG A 94 26.72 30.44 0.97
C ARG A 94 28.19 30.00 0.98
N ASN A 95 28.50 28.88 0.34
CA ASN A 95 29.86 28.35 0.22
C ASN A 95 30.15 28.15 -1.27
N GLY A 96 30.66 29.17 -1.96
CA GLY A 96 30.93 29.16 -3.39
C GLY A 96 31.91 28.06 -3.80
N VAL A 97 31.39 26.86 -4.05
CA VAL A 97 32.11 25.74 -4.64
C VAL A 97 31.21 25.18 -5.74
N ASP A 98 31.63 25.41 -6.98
CA ASP A 98 31.05 24.79 -8.18
C ASP A 98 31.12 23.27 -8.05
N LEU A 99 29.96 22.61 -8.10
CA LEU A 99 29.85 21.17 -8.30
C LEU A 99 28.81 20.91 -9.38
N GLU A 100 29.28 20.95 -10.64
CA GLU A 100 28.63 20.31 -11.78
C GLU A 100 28.86 18.79 -11.71
N GLU A 101 28.19 18.08 -10.81
CA GLU A 101 27.99 16.64 -11.03
C GLU A 101 26.50 16.30 -11.02
N PRO A 102 26.00 15.61 -12.06
CA PRO A 102 24.62 15.18 -12.13
C PRO A 102 24.34 14.16 -11.03
N ILE A 103 23.39 14.49 -10.16
CA ILE A 103 22.94 13.61 -9.08
C ILE A 103 22.29 12.38 -9.71
N ASP A 104 22.91 11.21 -9.54
CA ASP A 104 22.33 9.93 -9.94
C ASP A 104 21.16 9.58 -9.01
N VAL A 105 19.94 9.81 -9.51
CA VAL A 105 18.67 9.58 -8.80
C VAL A 105 18.53 8.13 -8.32
N ARG A 106 19.27 7.17 -8.91
CA ARG A 106 19.26 5.76 -8.51
C ARG A 106 19.87 5.52 -7.13
N THR A 107 20.75 6.41 -6.65
CA THR A 107 21.36 6.28 -5.32
C THR A 107 20.45 6.78 -4.18
N LEU A 108 19.30 7.36 -4.50
CA LEU A 108 18.37 7.96 -3.53
C LEU A 108 17.10 7.13 -3.29
N ILE A 109 16.94 6.03 -4.01
CA ILE A 109 15.90 5.03 -3.75
C ILE A 109 16.57 3.96 -2.89
N ASN A 110 16.07 3.72 -1.68
CA ASN A 110 16.56 2.59 -0.88
C ASN A 110 16.36 1.31 -1.69
N GLU A 111 17.39 0.47 -1.80
CA GLU A 111 17.28 -0.82 -2.50
C GLU A 111 16.20 -1.73 -1.88
N ASP A 112 15.81 -1.47 -0.63
CA ASP A 112 14.70 -2.16 0.03
C ASP A 112 13.31 -1.75 -0.49
N ASP A 113 13.17 -0.60 -1.16
CA ASP A 113 11.90 -0.17 -1.80
C ASP A 113 11.76 -0.69 -3.26
N LEU A 114 12.82 -1.28 -3.83
CA LEU A 114 12.85 -1.79 -5.22
C LEU A 114 12.63 -3.30 -5.34
N LYS A 115 12.82 -4.06 -4.25
CA LYS A 115 12.67 -5.53 -4.24
C LYS A 115 11.22 -6.00 -4.39
N ASP A 116 10.26 -5.11 -4.13
CA ASP A 116 8.82 -5.43 -4.20
C ASP A 116 8.20 -5.16 -5.58
N LEU A 117 9.01 -4.90 -6.63
CA LEU A 117 8.53 -4.58 -7.97
C LEU A 117 8.90 -5.63 -9.05
N GLU A 118 9.62 -6.69 -8.72
CA GLU A 118 10.14 -7.65 -9.73
C GLU A 118 9.40 -8.99 -9.83
N ASP A 119 8.39 -9.29 -9.01
CA ASP A 119 7.80 -10.64 -8.93
C ASP A 119 6.32 -10.78 -9.39
N ASP A 120 5.74 -9.82 -10.13
CA ASP A 120 4.40 -10.01 -10.69
C ASP A 120 4.45 -10.62 -12.11
N GLU A 121 4.72 -11.93 -12.19
CA GLU A 121 4.31 -12.73 -13.34
C GLU A 121 2.77 -12.78 -13.38
N ILE A 122 2.18 -12.14 -14.38
CA ILE A 122 0.73 -12.13 -14.60
C ILE A 122 0.33 -13.48 -15.20
N GLU A 123 -0.19 -14.39 -14.38
CA GLU A 123 -1.00 -15.52 -14.86
C GLU A 123 -2.47 -15.08 -15.01
N ASP A 124 -2.95 -15.18 -16.24
CA ASP A 124 -4.32 -14.90 -16.66
C ASP A 124 -5.22 -16.10 -16.35
N GLU A 125 -6.07 -16.00 -15.32
CA GLU A 125 -7.21 -16.93 -15.17
C GLU A 125 -8.53 -16.21 -14.87
N SER A 126 -9.32 -16.10 -15.93
CA SER A 126 -10.77 -16.34 -16.01
C SER A 126 -11.67 -15.94 -14.82
N ASN A 127 -12.27 -14.75 -14.98
CA ASN A 127 -13.72 -14.51 -14.88
C ASN A 127 -14.51 -15.29 -13.80
N LYS A 128 -14.46 -14.82 -12.55
CA LYS A 128 -15.53 -15.04 -11.55
C LYS A 128 -15.89 -13.68 -10.93
N GLY A 129 -17.19 -13.42 -10.77
CA GLY A 129 -17.70 -12.11 -10.34
C GLY A 129 -17.12 -11.67 -8.99
N ASN A 130 -16.24 -10.67 -9.02
CA ASN A 130 -15.49 -10.20 -7.85
C ASN A 130 -16.32 -9.22 -7.00
N ILE A 131 -16.44 -9.51 -5.70
CA ILE A 131 -16.83 -8.52 -4.69
C ILE A 131 -15.53 -7.92 -4.14
N LEU A 132 -15.27 -6.67 -4.49
CA LEU A 132 -14.11 -5.93 -4.00
C LEU A 132 -14.43 -5.34 -2.62
N LEU A 133 -13.71 -5.76 -1.59
CA LEU A 133 -13.77 -5.12 -0.27
C LEU A 133 -12.59 -4.16 -0.07
N ALA A 134 -12.91 -2.92 0.27
CA ALA A 134 -11.93 -1.92 0.70
C ALA A 134 -11.93 -1.84 2.22
N ALA A 135 -10.78 -2.09 2.84
CA ALA A 135 -10.52 -1.80 4.24
C ALA A 135 -9.68 -0.51 4.33
N VAL A 136 -10.16 0.48 5.09
CA VAL A 136 -9.47 1.75 5.39
C VAL A 136 -8.94 1.69 6.82
#